data_AF-A0AAI8AMC8-F1
#
_entry.id   AF-A0AAI8AMC8-F1
#
_cell.length_a   1.000
_cell.length_b   1.000
_cell.length_c   1.000
_cell.angle_alpha   90.00
_cell.angle_beta   90.00
_cell.angle_gamma   90.00
#
_symmetry.space_group_name_H-M   'P 1'
#
loop_
_entity.id
_entity.type
_entity.pdbx_description
1 polymer ?
#
loop_
_entity_poly.entity_id
_entity_poly.type
_entity_poly.pdbx_seq_one_letter_code
_entity_poly.pdbx_strand_id
1 'polypeptide(L)' 'MNNNKELALLEKKEYWLNLFKKYSFLLTQNQKQVFHLYFVEDLSLNEVAIELAVTRSAVFDTLKKTKIKLEEIYKKHQN' A
#
# COMPACT_ATOMS: atom_id res chain seq x y z
N MET A 1 -5.46 8.94 -26.14
CA MET A 1 -4.89 9.94 -25.20
C MET A 1 -5.06 9.44 -23.75
N ASN A 2 -4.42 8.32 -23.38
CA ASN A 2 -4.51 7.76 -22.01
C ASN A 2 -3.30 6.91 -21.56
N ASN A 3 -2.42 6.46 -22.46
CA ASN A 3 -1.31 5.56 -22.11
C ASN A 3 -0.34 6.14 -21.05
N ASN A 4 -0.13 7.45 -21.02
CA ASN A 4 0.82 8.06 -20.07
C ASN A 4 0.34 8.05 -18.61
N LYS A 5 -0.98 8.16 -18.37
CA LYS A 5 -1.53 8.12 -16.99
C LYS A 5 -1.53 6.71 -16.42
N GLU A 6 -1.85 5.74 -17.26
CA GLU A 6 -1.84 4.32 -16.90
C GLU A 6 -0.43 3.83 -16.61
N LEU A 7 0.55 4.23 -17.44
CA LEU A 7 1.96 3.97 -17.20
C LEU A 7 2.43 4.55 -15.86
N ALA A 8 2.12 5.82 -15.58
CA ALA A 8 2.48 6.46 -14.31
C ALA A 8 1.82 5.80 -13.08
N LEU A 9 0.59 5.27 -13.23
CA LEU A 9 -0.08 4.52 -12.17
C LEU A 9 0.61 3.17 -11.92
N LEU A 10 1.00 2.47 -12.98
CA LEU A 10 1.71 1.19 -12.90
C LEU A 10 3.10 1.37 -12.26
N GLU A 11 3.84 2.39 -12.67
CA GLU A 11 5.13 2.75 -12.05
C GLU A 11 4.97 3.03 -10.56
N LYS A 12 3.90 3.73 -10.17
CA LYS A 12 3.61 4.01 -8.76
C LYS A 12 3.23 2.74 -8.00
N LYS A 13 2.45 1.83 -8.58
CA LYS A 13 2.12 0.52 -7.98
C LYS A 13 3.38 -0.29 -7.73
N GLU A 14 4.25 -0.38 -8.74
CA GLU A 14 5.52 -1.12 -8.67
C GLU A 14 6.46 -0.54 -7.60
N TYR A 15 6.55 0.80 -7.49
CA TYR A 15 7.30 1.46 -6.41
C TYR A 15 6.86 1.00 -5.02
N TRP A 16 5.54 1.00 -4.74
CA TRP A 16 5.02 0.59 -3.44
C TRP A 16 5.23 -0.90 -3.18
N LEU A 17 5.03 -1.75 -4.19
CA LEU A 17 5.28 -3.19 -4.08
C LEU A 17 6.74 -3.49 -3.74
N ASN A 18 7.69 -2.78 -4.34
CA ASN A 18 9.12 -2.96 -4.05
C ASN A 18 9.49 -2.54 -2.62
N LEU A 19 8.97 -1.39 -2.15
CA LEU A 19 9.15 -1.01 -0.75
C LEU A 19 8.53 -2.03 0.21
N PHE A 20 7.33 -2.53 -0.11
CA PHE A 20 6.66 -3.52 0.72
C PHE A 20 7.41 -4.85 0.76
N LYS A 21 7.87 -5.38 -0.38
CA LYS A 21 8.71 -6.60 -0.43
C LYS A 21 9.92 -6.46 0.48
N LYS A 22 10.56 -5.29 0.48
CA LYS A 22 11.77 -5.04 1.28
C LYS A 22 11.48 -4.81 2.76
N TYR A 23 10.43 -4.08 3.12
CA TYR A 23 10.23 -3.54 4.47
C TYR A 23 8.96 -4.01 5.17
N SER A 24 8.17 -4.91 4.58
CA SER A 24 6.93 -5.42 5.17
C SER A 24 7.13 -6.01 6.55
N PHE A 25 8.31 -6.58 6.86
CA PHE A 25 8.62 -7.12 8.18
C PHE A 25 8.54 -6.09 9.32
N LEU A 26 8.74 -4.80 9.02
CA LEU A 26 8.68 -3.68 9.98
C LEU A 26 7.27 -3.09 10.16
N LEU A 27 6.29 -3.57 9.39
CA LEU A 27 4.90 -3.13 9.47
C LEU A 27 4.13 -3.92 10.54
N THR A 28 3.07 -3.32 11.09
CA THR A 28 2.12 -4.07 11.94
C THR A 28 1.28 -5.03 11.09
N GLN A 29 0.67 -6.03 11.71
CA GLN A 29 -0.15 -7.00 10.96
C GLN A 29 -1.30 -6.32 10.18
N ASN A 30 -2.01 -5.37 10.81
CA ASN A 30 -3.05 -4.60 10.15
C ASN A 30 -2.54 -3.81 8.93
N GLN A 31 -1.35 -3.19 9.04
CA GLN A 31 -0.72 -2.49 7.92
C GLN A 31 -0.38 -3.44 6.77
N LYS A 32 0.14 -4.64 7.08
CA LYS A 32 0.46 -5.67 6.08
C LYS A 32 -0.79 -6.18 5.38
N GLN A 33 -1.84 -6.51 6.12
CA GLN A 33 -3.09 -7.03 5.58
C GLN A 33 -3.75 -6.02 4.65
N VAL A 34 -3.94 -4.77 5.10
CA VAL A 34 -4.53 -3.71 4.28
C VAL A 34 -3.71 -3.46 3.01
N PHE A 35 -2.38 -3.41 3.12
CA PHE A 35 -1.52 -3.22 1.96
C PHE A 35 -1.60 -4.40 0.98
N HIS A 36 -1.52 -5.64 1.49
CA HIS A 36 -1.54 -6.85 0.67
C HIS A 36 -2.85 -6.98 -0.10
N LEU A 37 -3.99 -6.87 0.58
CA LEU A 37 -5.30 -6.95 -0.06
C LEU A 37 -5.47 -5.85 -1.13
N TYR A 38 -4.99 -4.63 -0.87
CA TYR A 38 -5.13 -3.54 -1.84
C TYR A 38 -4.16 -3.62 -3.03
N PHE A 39 -2.87 -3.89 -2.80
CA PHE A 39 -1.85 -3.81 -3.85
C PHE A 39 -1.53 -5.15 -4.51
N VAL A 40 -1.68 -6.26 -3.79
CA VAL A 40 -1.33 -7.61 -4.28
C VAL A 40 -2.57 -8.32 -4.82
N GLU A 41 -3.64 -8.34 -4.03
CA GLU A 41 -4.92 -8.96 -4.43
C GLU A 41 -5.80 -8.03 -5.29
N ASP A 42 -5.33 -6.80 -5.55
CA ASP A 42 -5.99 -5.79 -6.38
C ASP A 42 -7.41 -5.41 -5.93
N LEU A 43 -7.73 -5.61 -4.63
CA LEU A 43 -9.02 -5.24 -4.07
C LEU A 43 -9.16 -3.72 -3.94
N SER A 44 -10.35 -3.22 -4.22
CA SER A 44 -10.72 -1.84 -3.92
C SER A 44 -10.78 -1.58 -2.41
N LEU A 45 -10.69 -0.30 -2.00
CA LEU A 45 -10.80 0.07 -0.57
C LEU A 45 -12.11 -0.41 0.08
N ASN A 46 -13.17 -0.58 -0.70
CA ASN A 46 -14.45 -1.06 -0.21
C ASN A 46 -14.43 -2.58 0.00
N GLU A 47 -13.84 -3.34 -0.93
CA GLU A 47 -13.67 -4.78 -0.79
C GLU A 47 -12.75 -5.12 0.38
N VAL A 48 -11.65 -4.38 0.56
CA VAL A 48 -10.78 -4.55 1.74
C VAL A 48 -11.53 -4.25 3.05
N ALA A 49 -12.42 -3.25 3.04
CA ALA A 49 -13.20 -2.89 4.22
C ALA A 49 -14.19 -4.00 4.61
N ILE A 50 -14.84 -4.61 3.61
CA ILE A 50 -15.72 -5.77 3.79
C ILE A 50 -14.92 -6.97 4.31
N GLU A 51 -13.80 -7.30 3.67
CA GLU A 51 -12.95 -8.45 4.03
C GLU A 51 -12.42 -8.35 5.47
N LEU A 52 -12.03 -7.16 5.91
CA LEU A 52 -11.48 -6.94 7.24
C LEU A 52 -12.55 -6.54 8.28
N ALA A 53 -13.83 -6.47 7.90
CA ALA A 53 -14.93 -6.00 8.76
C ALA A 53 -14.65 -4.64 9.44
N VAL A 54 -14.10 -3.68 8.68
CA VAL A 54 -13.80 -2.32 9.13
C VAL A 54 -14.45 -1.28 8.22
N THR A 55 -14.35 0.01 8.56
CA THR A 55 -14.83 1.07 7.69
C THR A 55 -13.86 1.32 6.52
N ARG A 56 -14.41 1.76 5.38
CA ARG A 56 -13.59 2.21 4.24
C ARG A 56 -12.62 3.34 4.61
N SER A 57 -12.99 4.22 5.56
CA SER A 57 -12.10 5.26 6.09
C SER A 57 -10.92 4.66 6.87
N ALA A 58 -11.16 3.64 7.70
CA ALA A 58 -10.09 2.95 8.43
C ALA A 58 -9.09 2.27 7.47
N VAL A 59 -9.57 1.65 6.39
CA VAL A 59 -8.70 1.11 5.32
C VAL A 59 -7.87 2.22 4.67
N PHE A 60 -8.51 3.31 4.26
CA PHE A 60 -7.83 4.45 3.63
C PHE A 60 -6.72 5.01 4.53
N ASP A 61 -7.04 5.26 5.81
CA ASP A 61 -6.08 5.80 6.77
C ASP A 61 -4.93 4.84 7.05
N THR A 62 -5.24 3.54 7.16
CA THR A 62 -4.22 2.50 7.37
C THR A 62 -3.29 2.41 6.16
N LEU A 63 -3.82 2.42 4.94
CA LEU A 63 -3.03 2.39 3.72
C LEU A 63 -2.15 3.65 3.58
N LYS A 64 -2.70 4.83 3.89
CA LYS A 64 -1.96 6.11 3.89
C LYS A 64 -0.79 6.07 4.87
N LYS A 65 -1.05 5.67 6.13
CA LYS A 65 -0.01 5.54 7.17
C LYS A 65 1.05 4.50 6.80
N THR A 66 0.64 3.40 6.16
CA THR A 66 1.55 2.35 5.69
C THR A 66 2.52 2.88 4.64
N LYS A 67 2.03 3.64 3.65
CA LYS A 67 2.86 4.29 2.62
C LYS A 67 3.89 5.24 3.23
N ILE A 68 3.45 6.12 4.13
CA ILE A 68 4.35 7.06 4.84
C ILE A 68 5.45 6.29 5.57
N LYS A 69 5.09 5.25 6.33
CA LYS A 69 6.06 4.43 7.07
C LYS A 69 7.07 3.73 6.17
N LEU A 70 6.63 3.19 5.03
CA LEU A 70 7.53 2.56 4.05
C LEU A 70 8.54 3.57 3.47
N GLU A 71 8.09 4.79 3.14
CA GLU A 71 8.98 5.85 2.67
C GLU A 71 9.98 6.31 3.75
N GLU A 72 9.53 6.44 4.99
CA GLU A 72 10.40 6.80 6.12
C GLU A 72 11.49 5.75 6.36
N ILE A 73 11.11 4.46 6.33
CA ILE A 73 12.07 3.35 6.45
C ILE A 73 13.06 3.39 5.28
N TYR A 74 12.57 3.56 4.05
CA TYR A 74 13.43 3.67 2.87
C TYR A 74 14.47 4.79 3.05
N LYS A 75 14.03 6.01 3.38
CA LYS A 75 14.92 7.17 3.60
C LYS A 75 15.96 6.92 4.70
N LYS A 76 15.60 6.22 5.78
CA LYS A 76 16.53 5.88 6.87
C LYS A 76 17.63 4.90 6.45
N HIS A 77 17.36 4.02 5.50
CA HIS A 77 18.31 3.01 5.01
C HIS A 77 19.07 3.46 3.74
N GLN A 78 18.98 4.73 3.34
CA GLN A 78 19.76 5.34 2.25
C GLN A 78 20.96 6.17 2.76
N ASN A 79 21.12 6.29 4.07
CA ASN A 79 22.19 7.02 4.74
C ASN A 79 23.18 6.05 5.40
#